data_AF-A0AAW9IFH7-F1
#
_entry.id   AF-A0AAW9IFH7-F1
#
_cell.length_a   1.000
_cell.length_b   1.000
_cell.length_c   1.000
_cell.angle_alpha   90.00
_cell.angle_beta   90.00
_cell.angle_gamma   90.00
#
_symmetry.space_group_name_H-M   'P 1'
#
loop_
_entity.id
_entity.type
_entity.pdbx_description
1 polymer ?
#
loop_
_entity_poly.entity_id
_entity_poly.type
_entity_poly.pdbx_seq_one_letter_code
_entity_poly.pdbx_strand_id
1 'polypeptide(L)'
;MTKIKLSDGSFMDGDVFIETTGSTGSMTNCSRYGNGCSMCILRCPSFGGRESLSSKAGIKDIIGERKNGIPGAMSGSCELPRESLSNDILDKLDKYGVVSLPIPKEDINLDKLSEKVCQQ
;
A
#
# COMPACT_ATOMS: atom_id res chain seq x y z
N MET A 1 7.12 32.89 -9.84
CA MET A 1 7.68 32.46 -8.54
C MET A 1 6.61 31.62 -7.86
N THR A 2 6.90 30.35 -7.60
CA THR A 2 5.95 29.43 -6.96
C THR A 2 6.09 29.60 -5.46
N LYS A 3 4.99 29.49 -4.71
CA LYS A 3 5.02 29.57 -3.25
C LYS A 3 4.01 28.66 -2.61
N ILE A 4 4.34 28.14 -1.44
CA ILE A 4 3.43 27.35 -0.60
C ILE A 4 3.06 28.12 0.65
N LYS A 5 1.83 27.93 1.14
CA LYS A 5 1.37 28.49 2.42
C LYS A 5 1.56 27.45 3.52
N LEU A 6 2.28 27.82 4.57
CA LEU A 6 2.49 26.97 5.75
C LEU A 6 1.29 27.04 6.71
N SER A 7 1.23 26.12 7.67
CA SER A 7 0.12 26.02 8.64
C SER A 7 0.00 27.24 9.55
N ASP A 8 1.11 27.94 9.82
CA ASP A 8 1.14 29.20 10.56
C ASP A 8 0.69 30.43 9.73
N GLY A 9 0.36 30.22 8.45
CA GLY A 9 -0.07 31.25 7.52
C GLY A 9 1.06 31.96 6.78
N SER A 10 2.33 31.66 7.10
CA SER A 10 3.48 32.18 6.36
C SER A 10 3.60 31.55 4.97
N PHE A 11 4.43 32.16 4.12
CA PHE A 11 4.69 31.68 2.76
C PHE A 11 6.16 31.32 2.60
N MET A 12 6.42 30.26 1.85
CA MET A 12 7.75 29.86 1.42
C MET A 12 7.84 29.92 -0.10
N ASP A 13 8.78 30.72 -0.62
CA ASP A 13 9.04 30.84 -2.05
C ASP A 13 9.99 29.73 -2.53
N GLY A 14 9.81 29.31 -3.78
CA GLY A 14 10.68 28.34 -4.43
C GLY A 14 10.43 28.26 -5.93
N ASP A 15 11.42 27.77 -6.67
CA ASP A 15 11.26 27.51 -8.10
C ASP A 15 10.47 26.21 -8.33
N VAL A 16 10.73 25.19 -7.51
CA VAL A 16 10.14 23.85 -7.60
C VAL A 16 9.87 23.28 -6.20
N PHE A 17 8.73 22.60 -6.03
CA PHE A 17 8.40 21.82 -4.84
C PHE A 17 8.22 20.35 -5.23
N ILE A 18 8.82 19.44 -4.45
CA ILE A 18 8.72 17.99 -4.67
C ILE A 18 7.93 17.39 -3.52
N GLU A 19 6.79 16.77 -3.83
CA GLU A 19 6.01 16.05 -2.84
C GLU A 19 6.56 14.64 -2.65
N THR A 20 6.99 14.30 -1.43
CA THR A 20 7.54 12.99 -1.07
C THR A 20 6.70 12.29 0.01
N THR A 21 5.40 12.57 0.08
CA THR A 21 4.47 12.01 1.08
C THR A 21 4.04 10.57 0.78
N GLY A 22 4.45 10.03 -0.38
CA GLY A 22 4.16 8.68 -0.83
C GLY A 22 2.78 8.52 -1.46
N SER A 23 2.37 7.27 -1.70
CA SER A 23 1.16 6.92 -2.44
C SER A 23 0.17 6.07 -1.63
N THR A 24 0.39 5.93 -0.32
CA THR A 24 -0.37 4.96 0.48
C THR A 24 -1.84 5.36 0.60
N GLY A 25 -2.72 4.49 0.09
CA GLY A 25 -4.15 4.60 0.28
C GLY A 25 -4.56 4.15 1.68
N SER A 26 -5.55 4.83 2.27
CA SER A 26 -6.19 4.35 3.50
C SER A 26 -7.11 3.16 3.21
N MET A 27 -7.64 2.59 4.30
CA MET A 27 -8.72 1.61 4.26
C MET A 27 -9.90 2.03 3.37
N THR A 28 -10.20 3.32 3.25
CA THR A 28 -11.28 3.82 2.37
C THR A 28 -11.04 3.44 0.90
N ASN A 29 -9.80 3.53 0.42
CA ASN A 29 -9.46 3.14 -0.95
C ASN A 29 -9.52 1.62 -1.12
N CYS A 30 -9.10 0.86 -0.11
CA CYS A 30 -9.25 -0.60 -0.12
C CYS A 30 -10.73 -1.01 -0.17
N SER A 31 -11.60 -0.39 0.62
CA SER A 31 -13.05 -0.66 0.61
C SER A 31 -13.72 -0.25 -0.70
N ARG A 32 -13.24 0.83 -1.34
CA ARG A 32 -13.84 1.35 -2.58
C ARG A 32 -13.37 0.61 -3.84
N TYR A 33 -12.11 0.24 -3.90
CA TYR A 33 -11.47 -0.25 -5.12
C TYR A 33 -10.90 -1.68 -5.01
N GLY A 34 -10.97 -2.33 -3.85
CA GLY A 34 -10.37 -3.65 -3.62
C GLY A 34 -11.18 -4.55 -2.68
N ASN A 35 -10.62 -5.74 -2.42
CA ASN A 35 -11.21 -6.75 -1.54
C ASN A 35 -10.40 -6.82 -0.22
N GLY A 36 -10.75 -5.97 0.76
CA GLY A 36 -10.58 -6.29 2.19
C GLY A 36 -9.17 -6.45 2.77
N CYS A 37 -8.19 -5.61 2.43
CA CYS A 37 -6.90 -5.63 3.16
C CYS A 37 -7.14 -5.41 4.67
N SER A 38 -6.61 -6.26 5.55
CA SER A 38 -6.88 -6.26 7.00
C SER A 38 -6.08 -5.20 7.78
N MET A 39 -5.92 -4.00 7.21
CA MET A 39 -4.92 -2.97 7.52
C MET A 39 -3.61 -3.14 6.75
N CYS A 40 -3.22 -2.09 6.03
CA CYS A 40 -1.84 -1.93 5.57
C CYS A 40 -0.89 -1.81 6.77
N ILE A 41 0.43 -1.89 6.53
CA ILE A 41 1.47 -1.60 7.54
C ILE A 41 1.29 -0.22 8.21
N LEU A 42 0.49 0.66 7.60
CA LEU A 42 -0.10 1.83 8.25
C LEU A 42 -1.17 1.38 9.27
N ARG A 43 -0.70 0.88 10.41
CA ARG A 43 -1.50 0.29 11.49
C ARG A 43 -2.34 1.30 12.28
N CYS A 44 -2.22 2.61 12.01
CA CYS A 44 -2.94 3.62 12.75
C CYS A 44 -4.12 4.17 11.94
N PRO A 45 -5.35 3.70 12.19
CA PRO A 45 -6.55 4.24 11.53
C PRO A 45 -6.83 5.71 11.91
N SER A 46 -6.24 6.21 13.02
CA SER A 46 -6.49 7.56 13.53
C SER A 46 -5.98 8.68 12.62
N PHE A 47 -4.95 8.43 11.81
CA PHE A 47 -4.36 9.46 10.93
C PHE A 47 -4.94 9.47 9.50
N GLY A 48 -5.83 8.53 9.18
CA GLY A 48 -6.46 8.48 7.86
C GLY A 48 -5.50 8.11 6.72
N GLY A 49 -5.83 8.52 5.50
CA GLY A 49 -5.02 8.27 4.31
C GLY A 49 -3.98 9.36 4.05
N ARG A 50 -3.09 9.11 3.08
CA ARG A 50 -2.19 10.15 2.58
C ARG A 50 -3.01 11.30 2.00
N GLU A 51 -2.70 12.51 2.46
CA GLU A 51 -3.18 13.75 1.87
C GLU A 51 -2.29 14.15 0.70
N SER A 52 -2.91 14.51 -0.42
CA SER A 52 -2.19 14.92 -1.63
C SER A 52 -1.92 16.41 -1.65
N LEU A 53 -0.66 16.80 -1.42
CA LEU A 53 -0.25 18.20 -1.42
C LEU A 53 -0.26 18.78 -2.84
N SER A 54 0.19 18.02 -3.84
CA SER A 54 0.06 18.35 -5.26
C SER A 54 -1.39 18.61 -5.65
N SER A 55 -2.33 17.77 -5.20
CA SER A 55 -3.77 17.95 -5.46
C SER A 55 -4.34 19.18 -4.79
N LYS A 56 -3.94 19.48 -3.56
CA LYS A 56 -4.31 20.74 -2.88
C LYS A 56 -3.73 21.98 -3.58
N ALA A 57 -2.61 21.83 -4.28
CA ALA A 57 -2.04 22.86 -5.14
C ALA A 57 -2.68 22.92 -6.55
N GLY A 58 -3.71 22.11 -6.83
CA GLY A 58 -4.45 22.09 -8.10
C GLY A 58 -3.87 21.16 -9.17
N ILE A 59 -2.85 20.36 -8.84
CA ILE A 59 -2.25 19.38 -9.76
C ILE A 59 -2.95 18.03 -9.60
N LYS A 60 -3.36 17.41 -10.71
CA LYS A 60 -4.00 16.09 -10.64
C LYS A 60 -2.95 15.01 -10.39
N ASP A 61 -3.19 14.17 -9.40
CA ASP A 61 -2.39 12.97 -9.16
C ASP A 61 -2.56 11.97 -10.30
N ILE A 62 -1.44 11.32 -10.65
CA ILE A 62 -1.46 10.17 -11.55
C ILE A 62 -1.90 8.96 -10.73
N ILE A 63 -2.98 8.32 -11.17
CA ILE A 63 -3.54 7.16 -10.49
C ILE A 63 -3.00 5.89 -11.16
N GLY A 64 -2.40 5.01 -10.38
CA GLY A 64 -2.03 3.67 -10.85
C GLY A 64 -3.28 2.82 -11.03
N GLU A 65 -3.38 2.10 -12.16
CA GLU A 65 -4.52 1.25 -12.50
C GLU A 65 -4.07 -0.20 -12.71
N ARG A 66 -4.97 -1.14 -12.44
CA ARG A 66 -4.79 -2.56 -12.80
C ARG A 66 -5.00 -2.74 -14.31
N LYS A 67 -4.68 -3.94 -14.82
CA LYS A 67 -4.89 -4.30 -16.23
C LYS A 67 -6.33 -4.08 -16.73
N ASN A 68 -7.31 -4.14 -15.83
CA ASN A 68 -8.73 -3.93 -16.15
C ASN A 68 -9.20 -2.47 -15.96
N GLY A 69 -8.30 -1.51 -15.73
CA GLY A 69 -8.63 -0.09 -15.54
C GLY A 69 -9.17 0.27 -14.16
N ILE A 70 -9.26 -0.69 -13.22
CA ILE A 70 -9.67 -0.39 -11.84
C ILE A 70 -8.52 0.33 -11.12
N PRO A 71 -8.78 1.45 -10.41
CA PRO A 71 -7.76 2.14 -9.62
C PRO A 71 -7.11 1.26 -8.54
N GLY A 72 -5.83 1.51 -8.32
CA GLY A 72 -5.03 0.93 -7.26
C GLY A 72 -4.36 -0.39 -7.61
N ALA A 73 -3.44 -0.80 -6.72
CA ALA A 73 -2.64 -2.00 -6.85
C ALA A 73 -3.04 -3.03 -5.78
N MET A 74 -3.03 -4.32 -6.11
CA MET A 74 -3.15 -5.39 -5.12
C MET A 74 -1.80 -6.08 -4.90
N SER A 75 -1.36 -6.13 -3.64
CA SER A 75 -0.25 -6.99 -3.20
C SER A 75 -0.79 -8.37 -2.80
N GLY A 76 0.00 -9.41 -3.07
CA GLY A 76 -0.26 -10.76 -2.57
C GLY A 76 0.36 -11.07 -1.22
N SER A 77 1.05 -10.11 -0.59
CA SER A 77 1.68 -10.29 0.72
C SER A 77 0.66 -10.09 1.85
N CYS A 78 0.66 -11.00 2.82
CA CYS A 78 0.01 -10.79 4.10
C CYS A 78 1.07 -10.68 5.21
N GLU A 79 0.71 -9.98 6.28
CA GLU A 79 1.44 -10.03 7.53
C GLU A 79 0.65 -10.89 8.51
N LEU A 80 1.34 -11.80 9.18
CA LEU A 80 0.77 -12.66 10.20
C LEU A 80 1.48 -12.38 11.53
N PRO A 81 0.75 -12.33 12.66
CA PRO A 81 1.37 -12.31 13.98
C PRO A 81 2.35 -13.48 14.13
N ARG A 82 3.53 -13.23 14.69
CA ARG A 82 4.53 -14.29 14.85
C ARG A 82 4.00 -15.41 15.73
N GLU A 83 3.20 -15.06 16.72
CA GLU A 83 2.59 -15.96 17.70
C GLU A 83 1.49 -16.84 17.09
N SER A 84 1.00 -16.53 15.88
CA SER A 84 0.02 -17.38 15.19
C SER A 84 0.66 -18.50 14.37
N LEU A 85 1.99 -18.56 14.29
CA LEU A 85 2.72 -19.57 13.52
C LEU A 85 3.00 -20.81 14.38
N SER A 86 3.03 -21.99 13.76
CA SER A 86 3.42 -23.22 14.46
C SER A 86 4.91 -23.22 14.82
N ASN A 87 5.29 -23.94 15.88
CA ASN A 87 6.68 -24.05 16.31
C ASN A 87 7.61 -24.51 15.18
N ASP A 88 7.18 -25.48 14.37
CA ASP A 88 7.94 -25.97 13.20
C ASP A 88 8.25 -24.87 12.17
N ILE A 89 7.36 -23.89 11.99
CA ILE A 89 7.58 -22.75 11.09
C ILE A 89 8.53 -21.75 11.76
N LEU A 90 8.33 -21.48 13.05
CA LEU A 90 9.18 -20.57 13.82
C LEU A 90 10.64 -21.02 13.84
N ASP A 91 10.90 -22.31 14.10
CA ASP A 91 12.25 -22.87 14.12
C ASP A 91 12.96 -22.73 12.76
N LYS A 92 12.22 -22.93 11.66
CA LYS A 92 12.77 -22.74 10.31
C LYS A 92 13.03 -21.26 10.00
N LEU A 93 12.13 -20.36 10.40
CA LEU A 93 12.33 -18.92 10.26
C LEU A 93 13.56 -18.45 11.05
N ASP A 94 13.74 -18.93 12.28
CA ASP A 94 14.86 -18.53 13.12
C ASP A 94 16.20 -19.05 12.60
N LYS A 95 16.21 -20.23 11.98
CA LYS A 95 17.42 -20.81 11.39
C LYS A 95 17.77 -20.27 10.00
N TYR A 96 16.76 -20.04 9.15
CA TYR A 96 16.98 -19.75 7.72
C TYR A 96 16.52 -18.36 7.29
N GLY A 97 15.78 -17.63 8.13
CA GLY A 97 15.19 -16.32 7.81
C GLY A 97 14.00 -16.38 6.85
N VAL A 98 13.64 -17.55 6.29
CA VAL A 98 12.57 -17.72 5.31
C VAL A 98 12.00 -19.14 5.35
N VAL A 99 10.70 -19.27 5.06
CA VAL A 99 10.02 -20.55 4.89
C VAL A 99 9.18 -20.49 3.62
N SER A 100 9.31 -21.49 2.75
CA SER A 100 8.45 -21.69 1.59
C SER A 100 7.46 -22.82 1.89
N LEU A 101 6.16 -22.53 1.77
CA LEU A 101 5.09 -23.49 1.99
C LEU A 101 4.34 -23.72 0.67
N PRO A 102 4.15 -24.97 0.23
CA PRO A 102 3.38 -25.24 -0.98
C PRO A 102 1.90 -24.93 -0.74
N ILE A 103 1.26 -24.35 -1.76
CA ILE A 103 -0.19 -24.15 -1.76
C ILE A 103 -0.85 -25.48 -2.20
N PRO A 104 -1.89 -25.98 -1.49
CA PRO A 104 -2.65 -27.13 -1.93
C PRO A 104 -3.15 -26.96 -3.37
N LYS A 105 -3.13 -28.02 -4.18
CA LYS A 105 -3.40 -27.90 -5.64
C LYS A 105 -4.81 -27.37 -5.92
N GLU A 106 -5.77 -27.78 -5.11
CA GLU A 106 -7.16 -27.36 -5.10
C GLU A 106 -7.35 -25.86 -4.83
N ASP A 107 -6.42 -25.23 -4.11
CA ASP A 107 -6.45 -23.81 -3.76
C ASP A 107 -5.72 -22.92 -4.79
N ILE A 108 -5.02 -23.53 -5.75
CA ILE A 108 -4.33 -22.80 -6.81
C ILE A 108 -5.34 -22.28 -7.81
N ASN A 109 -5.54 -20.97 -7.80
CA ASN A 109 -6.30 -20.23 -8.80
C ASN A 109 -5.39 -19.20 -9.48
N LEU A 110 -4.99 -19.48 -10.72
CA LEU A 110 -4.10 -18.62 -11.51
C LEU A 110 -4.77 -17.33 -11.98
N ASP A 111 -6.11 -17.28 -12.08
CA ASP A 111 -6.82 -16.08 -12.50
C ASP A 111 -6.61 -14.92 -11.52
N LYS A 112 -6.38 -15.24 -10.23
CA LYS A 112 -6.04 -14.24 -9.19
C LYS A 112 -4.73 -13.49 -9.47
N LEU A 113 -3.84 -14.02 -10.32
CA LEU A 113 -2.61 -13.32 -10.71
C LEU A 113 -2.90 -12.09 -11.58
N SER A 114 -4.04 -12.05 -12.27
CA SER A 114 -4.43 -10.90 -13.09
C SER A 114 -4.73 -9.64 -12.27
N GLU A 115 -5.06 -9.81 -10.98
CA GLU A 115 -5.37 -8.72 -10.05
C GLU A 115 -4.12 -8.16 -9.36
N LYS A 116 -3.04 -8.94 -9.28
CA LYS A 116 -1.81 -8.56 -8.61
C LYS A 116 -0.95 -7.66 -9.50
N VAL A 117 -0.29 -6.70 -8.87
CA VAL A 117 0.71 -5.85 -9.55
C VAL A 117 2.14 -6.35 -9.37
N CYS A 118 2.39 -7.14 -8.33
CA CYS A 118 3.70 -7.72 -8.05
C CYS A 118 4.00 -8.81 -9.07
N GLN A 119 5.14 -8.72 -9.77
CA GLN A 119 5.67 -9.87 -10.50
C GLN A 119 6.34 -10.78 -9.48
N GLN A 120 5.87 -12.03 -9.39
CA GLN A 120 6.45 -13.09 -8.56
C GLN A 120 7.31 -14.01 -9.43
#